data_AF-A0A2G6L1D6-F1
#
_entry.id   AF-A0A2G6L1D6-F1
#
_cell.length_a   1.000
_cell.length_b   1.000
_cell.length_c   1.000
_cell.angle_alpha   90.00
_cell.angle_beta   90.00
_cell.angle_gamma   90.00
#
_symmetry.space_group_name_H-M   'P 1'
#
loop_
_entity.id
_entity.type
_entity.pdbx_description
1 polymer ?
#
loop_
_entity_poly.entity_id
_entity_poly.type
_entity_poly.pdbx_seq_one_letter_code
_entity_poly.pdbx_strand_id
1 'polypeptide(L)'
;MKDLQIKIIALLLTLIAISLCYYKNTELGLPLLPAEMNNVWTVEARISFQANGGPAKAEFYIPYKPPGFIKLNEDFISSDYGLATEYDRVNR
;
A
#
# COMPACT_ATOMS: atom_id res chain seq x y z
N MET A 1 -5.79 44.67 -32.16
CA MET A 1 -4.48 44.30 -31.54
C MET A 1 -4.63 43.67 -30.16
N LYS A 2 -5.57 44.12 -29.31
CA LYS A 2 -5.82 43.54 -27.98
C LYS A 2 -6.18 42.04 -28.01
N ASP A 3 -6.99 41.61 -28.98
CA ASP A 3 -7.39 40.20 -29.11
C ASP A 3 -6.21 39.27 -29.41
N LEU A 4 -5.20 39.75 -30.14
CA LEU A 4 -4.00 38.97 -30.44
C LEU A 4 -3.13 38.80 -29.19
N GLN A 5 -2.98 39.87 -28.39
CA GLN A 5 -2.25 39.81 -27.12
C GLN A 5 -2.90 38.84 -26.14
N ILE A 6 -4.23 38.88 -26.02
CA ILE A 6 -4.99 37.96 -25.16
C ILE A 6 -4.80 36.51 -25.62
N LYS A 7 -4.88 36.25 -26.93
CA LYS A 7 -4.67 34.90 -27.49
C LYS A 7 -3.25 34.38 -27.22
N ILE A 8 -2.23 35.22 -27.35
CA ILE A 8 -0.84 34.84 -27.07
C ILE A 8 -0.66 34.50 -25.59
N ILE A 9 -1.18 35.33 -24.70
CA ILE A 9 -1.09 35.08 -23.25
C ILE A 9 -1.84 33.80 -22.88
N ALA A 10 -3.03 33.58 -23.45
CA ALA A 10 -3.80 32.35 -23.23
C ALA A 10 -3.04 31.10 -23.73
N LEU A 11 -2.40 31.18 -24.90
CA LEU A 11 -1.58 30.10 -25.44
C LEU A 11 -0.40 29.79 -24.49
N LEU A 12 0.31 30.82 -24.02
CA LEU A 12 1.45 30.67 -23.13
C LEU A 12 1.04 30.02 -21.80
N LEU A 13 -0.04 30.50 -21.18
CA LEU A 13 -0.59 29.91 -19.95
C LEU A 13 -1.01 28.45 -20.15
N THR A 14 -1.62 28.14 -21.28
CA THR A 14 -2.02 26.76 -21.62
C THR A 14 -0.80 25.84 -21.75
N LEU A 15 0.26 26.29 -22.43
CA LEU A 15 1.50 25.53 -22.57
C LEU A 15 2.18 25.28 -21.22
N ILE A 16 2.17 26.27 -20.32
CA ILE A 16 2.70 26.13 -18.96
C ILE A 16 1.88 25.08 -18.18
N ALA A 17 0.55 25.15 -18.26
CA ALA A 17 -0.32 24.19 -17.58
C ALA A 17 -0.11 22.75 -18.06
N ILE A 18 -0.01 22.54 -19.38
CA ILE A 18 0.27 21.23 -19.97
C ILE A 18 1.65 20.72 -19.53
N SER A 19 2.67 21.59 -19.53
CA SER A 19 4.03 21.23 -19.09
C SER A 19 4.05 20.79 -17.62
N LEU A 20 3.36 21.51 -16.74
CA LEU A 20 3.23 21.13 -15.33
C LEU A 20 2.48 19.82 -15.15
N CYS A 21 1.40 19.62 -15.90
CA CYS A 21 0.60 18.40 -15.89
C CYS A 21 1.43 17.19 -16.33
N TYR A 22 2.20 17.34 -17.40
CA TYR A 22 3.13 16.33 -17.89
C TYR A 22 4.20 15.98 -16.84
N TYR A 23 4.85 16.98 -16.26
CA TYR A 23 5.87 16.78 -15.22
C TYR A 23 5.32 16.02 -14.00
N LYS A 24 4.11 16.37 -13.54
CA LYS A 24 3.45 15.66 -12.43
C LYS A 24 3.14 14.21 -12.77
N ASN A 25 2.71 13.93 -14.00
CA ASN A 25 2.40 12.59 -14.44
C ASN A 25 3.66 11.71 -14.56
N THR A 26 4.77 12.25 -15.08
CA THR A 26 5.99 11.46 -15.33
C THR A 26 6.91 11.33 -14.13
N GLU A 27 7.18 12.42 -13.41
CA GLU A 27 8.18 12.43 -12.33
C GLU A 27 7.59 12.12 -10.96
N LEU A 28 6.38 12.61 -10.69
CA LEU A 28 5.70 12.39 -9.41
C LEU A 28 4.75 11.18 -9.44
N GLY A 29 4.55 10.56 -10.60
CA GLY A 29 3.67 9.41 -10.76
C GLY A 29 2.21 9.71 -10.40
N LEU A 30 1.76 10.97 -10.54
CA LEU A 30 0.38 11.38 -10.31
C LEU A 30 -0.44 11.08 -11.57
N PRO A 31 -1.24 10.01 -11.61
CA PRO A 31 -1.98 9.64 -12.81
C PRO A 31 -3.06 10.69 -13.10
N LEU A 32 -3.20 11.05 -14.38
CA LEU A 32 -4.25 11.98 -14.83
C LEU A 32 -5.64 11.33 -14.84
N LEU A 33 -5.67 10.00 -14.85
CA LEU A 33 -6.86 9.19 -14.78
C LEU A 33 -6.96 8.54 -13.40
N PRO A 34 -8.18 8.21 -12.94
CA PRO A 34 -8.34 7.42 -11.73
C PRO A 34 -7.51 6.13 -11.84
N ALA A 35 -6.67 5.88 -10.83
CA ALA A 35 -6.03 4.58 -10.69
C ALA A 35 -7.13 3.51 -10.49
N GLU A 36 -6.91 2.30 -11.01
CA GLU A 36 -7.82 1.19 -10.76
C GLU A 36 -8.02 1.02 -9.25
N MET A 37 -9.28 1.03 -8.83
CA MET A 37 -9.65 0.75 -7.44
C MET A 37 -9.46 -0.74 -7.19
N ASN A 38 -8.33 -1.10 -6.59
CA ASN A 38 -8.08 -2.47 -6.18
C ASN A 38 -8.77 -2.75 -4.83
N ASN A 39 -9.46 -3.88 -4.74
CA ASN A 39 -10.06 -4.33 -3.49
C ASN A 39 -8.97 -4.78 -2.52
N VAL A 40 -8.76 -4.01 -1.46
CA VAL A 40 -7.83 -4.33 -0.38
C VAL A 40 -8.60 -4.95 0.78
N TRP A 41 -8.11 -6.08 1.28
CA TRP A 41 -8.68 -6.78 2.43
C TRP A 41 -7.68 -6.79 3.57
N THR A 42 -8.16 -6.50 4.77
CA THR A 42 -7.39 -6.66 6.02
C THR A 42 -7.92 -7.87 6.76
N VAL A 43 -7.02 -8.79 7.12
CA VAL A 43 -7.35 -9.99 7.88
C VAL A 43 -6.61 -9.93 9.21
N GLU A 44 -7.34 -10.10 10.31
CA GLU A 44 -6.79 -10.08 11.66
C GLU A 44 -7.02 -11.42 12.37
N ALA A 45 -6.00 -11.89 13.08
CA ALA A 45 -6.08 -13.07 13.92
C ALA A 45 -5.58 -12.71 15.32
N ARG A 46 -6.26 -13.22 16.35
CA ARG A 46 -5.88 -13.04 17.76
C ARG A 46 -5.85 -14.39 18.46
N ILE A 47 -4.74 -14.67 19.12
CA ILE A 47 -4.57 -15.83 19.98
C ILE A 47 -4.61 -15.38 21.42
N SER A 48 -5.36 -16.10 22.25
CA SER A 48 -5.45 -15.86 23.69
C SER A 48 -5.46 -17.21 24.40
N PHE A 49 -4.63 -17.34 25.43
CA PHE A 49 -4.50 -18.56 26.21
C PHE A 49 -4.29 -18.23 27.69
N GLN A 50 -4.63 -19.17 28.56
CA GLN A 50 -4.36 -19.09 29.99
C GLN A 50 -3.27 -20.10 30.32
N ALA A 51 -2.14 -19.62 30.85
CA ALA A 51 -1.03 -20.49 31.24
C ALA A 51 -1.27 -21.07 32.64
N ASN A 52 -1.05 -22.38 32.81
CA ASN A 52 -1.25 -23.10 34.08
C ASN A 52 0.01 -23.09 34.99
N GLY A 53 0.79 -22.01 34.98
CA GLY A 53 1.94 -21.82 35.88
C GLY A 53 3.32 -22.21 35.34
N GLY A 54 3.44 -22.52 34.04
CA GLY A 54 4.73 -22.78 33.37
C GLY A 54 4.90 -21.98 32.07
N PRO A 55 6.06 -22.07 31.41
CA PRO A 55 6.29 -21.43 30.11
C PRO A 55 5.27 -21.87 29.07
N ALA A 56 4.74 -20.92 28.31
CA ALA A 56 3.79 -21.17 27.24
C ALA A 56 4.41 -20.85 25.89
N LYS A 57 4.20 -21.73 24.90
CA LYS A 57 4.56 -21.52 23.50
C LYS A 57 3.31 -21.73 22.66
N ALA A 58 2.99 -20.76 21.80
CA ALA A 58 1.92 -20.86 20.82
C ALA A 58 2.52 -20.68 19.42
N GLU A 59 2.03 -21.46 18.47
CA GLU A 59 2.43 -21.39 17.07
C GLU A 59 1.19 -21.13 16.23
N PHE A 60 1.29 -20.19 15.30
CA PHE A 60 0.21 -19.83 14.39
C PHE A 60 0.72 -19.89 12.97
N TYR A 61 0.00 -20.63 12.13
CA TYR A 61 0.39 -20.78 10.74
C TYR A 61 -0.28 -19.70 9.89
N ILE A 62 0.53 -18.90 9.19
CA ILE A 62 0.05 -17.91 8.22
C ILE A 62 0.44 -18.33 6.79
N PRO A 63 -0.51 -18.38 5.85
CA PRO A 63 -0.22 -18.75 4.47
C PRO A 63 0.79 -17.80 3.81
N TYR A 64 1.85 -18.36 3.24
CA TYR A 64 2.87 -17.53 2.59
C TYR A 64 2.35 -16.83 1.31
N LYS A 65 1.60 -17.56 0.49
CA LYS A 65 1.04 -17.08 -0.79
C LYS A 65 -0.44 -17.47 -0.90
N PRO A 66 -1.36 -16.60 -0.42
CA PRO A 66 -2.78 -16.84 -0.58
C PRO A 66 -3.14 -16.87 -2.08
N PRO A 67 -3.84 -17.90 -2.57
CA PRO A 67 -4.18 -18.02 -3.99
C PRO A 67 -5.13 -16.89 -4.41
N GLY A 68 -4.78 -16.16 -5.46
CA GLY A 68 -5.60 -15.05 -5.98
C GLY A 68 -5.45 -13.72 -5.23
N PHE A 69 -4.58 -13.64 -4.22
CA PHE A 69 -4.32 -12.41 -3.47
C PHE A 69 -2.82 -12.12 -3.40
N ILE A 70 -2.49 -10.83 -3.32
CA ILE A 70 -1.13 -10.35 -3.07
C ILE A 70 -1.12 -9.73 -1.67
N LYS A 71 -0.17 -10.18 -0.84
CA LYS A 71 0.02 -9.60 0.50
C LYS A 71 0.72 -8.25 0.37
N LEU A 72 0.12 -7.21 0.94
CA LEU A 72 0.66 -5.84 0.92
C LEU A 72 1.53 -5.55 2.14
N ASN A 73 1.01 -5.83 3.34
CA ASN A 73 1.71 -5.64 4.60
C ASN A 73 1.28 -6.71 5.62
N GLU A 74 2.09 -6.91 6.65
CA GLU A 74 1.84 -7.84 7.75
C GLU A 74 2.57 -7.38 9.01
N ASP A 75 1.84 -7.32 10.12
CA ASP A 75 2.33 -6.85 11.41
C ASP A 75 2.00 -7.87 12.52
N PHE A 76 2.95 -8.06 13.42
CA PHE A 76 2.85 -9.02 14.52
C PHE A 76 3.07 -8.33 15.86
N ILE A 77 2.19 -8.62 16.82
CA ILE A 77 2.28 -8.07 18.17
C ILE A 77 2.13 -9.21 19.16
N SER A 78 3.12 -9.36 20.04
CA SER A 78 3.10 -10.31 21.14
C SER A 78 3.49 -9.57 22.42
N SER A 79 2.49 -9.03 23.12
CA SER A 79 2.73 -8.32 24.38
C SER A 79 3.21 -9.30 25.45
N ASP A 80 4.29 -8.97 26.14
CA ASP A 80 4.86 -9.78 27.23
C ASP A 80 5.39 -11.17 26.84
N TYR A 81 5.46 -11.48 25.53
CA TYR A 81 6.01 -12.72 24.99
C TYR A 81 7.05 -12.43 23.89
N GLY A 82 7.95 -13.39 23.67
CA GLY A 82 8.87 -13.35 22.54
C GLY A 82 8.17 -13.71 21.23
N LEU A 83 8.44 -12.96 20.17
CA LEU A 83 7.98 -13.26 18.82
C LEU A 83 9.13 -13.84 17.99
N ALA A 84 8.89 -15.00 17.37
CA ALA A 84 9.76 -15.56 16.35
C ALA A 84 8.90 -15.93 15.13
N THR A 85 9.42 -15.66 13.94
CA THR A 85 8.80 -16.07 12.67
C THR A 85 9.78 -16.99 11.95
N GLU A 86 9.28 -18.08 11.39
CA GLU A 86 10.08 -19.05 10.64
C GLU A 86 9.51 -19.14 9.23
N TYR A 87 10.36 -19.45 8.25
CA TYR A 87 9.94 -19.51 6.87
C TYR A 87 10.04 -20.93 6.31
N ASP A 88 8.89 -21.57 6.18
CA ASP A 88 8.69 -22.81 5.46
C ASP A 88 7.93 -22.54 4.15
N ARG A 89 8.14 -23.38 3.13
CA ARG A 89 7.61 -23.16 1.76
C ARG A 89 6.09 -23.11 1.70
N VAL A 90 5.43 -23.71 2.70
CA VAL A 90 3.98 -23.70 2.89
C VAL A 90 3.63 -22.74 4.04
N ASN A 91 4.43 -22.77 5.13
CA ASN A 91 4.15 -22.06 6.38
C ASN A 91 5.07 -20.89 6.70
N ARG A 92 4.51 -19.78 7.19
CA ARG A 92 5.30 -18.69 7.75
C ARG A 92 4.76 -18.25 9.11
#